data_AF-A0A2P5XGN7-F1
#
_entry.id   AF-A0A2P5XGN7-F1
#
_cell.length_a   1.000
_cell.length_b   1.000
_cell.length_c   1.000
_cell.angle_alpha   90.00
_cell.angle_beta   90.00
_cell.angle_gamma   90.00
#
_symmetry.space_group_name_H-M   'P 1'
#
loop_
_entity.id
_entity.type
_entity.pdbx_description
1 polymer ?
#
loop_
_entity_poly.entity_id
_entity_poly.type
_entity_poly.pdbx_seq_one_letter_code
_entity_poly.pdbx_strand_id
1 'polypeptide(L)'
;MRNFGQGPSLIPPASRPDYVEQVVKAFKIFTPDDKVKAILVNIFGGIMKCDVIASGIINAAKQVTVLWSDFSVYIGDQVTLKVPVVVRLEGTNVDKGKRILKESGMTLITADDLDDAAKKAVKAASK
;
A
#
# COMPACT_ATOMS: atom_id res chain seq x y z
N MET A 1 -2.27 -34.67 -5.48
CA MET A 1 -0.81 -34.45 -5.61
C MET A 1 -0.60 -33.03 -6.14
N ARG A 2 0.07 -32.15 -5.40
CA ARG A 2 0.36 -30.78 -5.86
C ARG A 2 1.53 -30.84 -6.84
N ASN A 3 1.38 -30.23 -8.01
CA ASN A 3 2.40 -30.18 -9.05
C ASN A 3 3.60 -29.35 -8.56
N PHE A 4 4.71 -30.02 -8.21
CA PHE A 4 6.01 -29.42 -7.92
C PHE A 4 6.82 -29.26 -9.22
N GLY A 5 6.34 -28.42 -10.15
CA GLY A 5 6.86 -28.38 -11.53
C GLY A 5 7.19 -27.00 -12.11
N GLN A 6 7.12 -25.92 -11.33
CA GLN A 6 7.65 -24.61 -11.77
C GLN A 6 8.52 -24.04 -10.65
N GLY A 7 9.81 -23.87 -10.93
CA GLY A 7 10.71 -23.06 -10.08
C GLY A 7 10.11 -21.67 -9.89
N PRO A 8 10.51 -20.93 -8.83
CA PRO A 8 9.84 -19.70 -8.43
C PRO A 8 9.78 -18.74 -9.61
N SER A 9 8.58 -18.62 -10.18
CA SER A 9 8.30 -17.72 -11.30
C SER A 9 8.78 -16.33 -10.88
N LEU A 10 9.56 -15.68 -11.74
CA LEU A 10 10.06 -14.30 -11.62
C LEU A 10 8.93 -13.26 -11.67
N ILE A 11 7.74 -13.60 -11.16
CA ILE A 11 6.62 -12.70 -11.00
C ILE A 11 7.07 -11.66 -9.97
N PRO A 12 7.15 -10.37 -10.35
CA PRO A 12 7.51 -9.33 -9.40
C PRO A 12 6.50 -9.34 -8.24
N PRO A 13 6.93 -9.27 -6.97
CA PRO A 13 6.03 -9.47 -5.83
C PRO A 13 4.69 -8.70 -5.87
N ALA A 14 4.62 -7.48 -6.43
CA ALA A 14 3.34 -6.73 -6.54
C ALA A 14 2.38 -7.26 -7.62
N SER A 15 2.84 -8.11 -8.52
CA SER A 15 1.99 -8.89 -9.44
C SER A 15 1.58 -10.23 -8.84
N ARG A 16 2.13 -10.61 -7.69
CA ARG A 16 1.65 -11.78 -6.97
C ARG A 16 0.41 -11.37 -6.15
N PRO A 17 -0.65 -12.21 -6.13
CA PRO A 17 -1.86 -11.91 -5.36
C PRO A 17 -1.58 -11.63 -3.88
N ASP A 18 -0.56 -12.29 -3.32
CA ASP A 18 -0.20 -12.19 -1.92
C ASP A 18 0.34 -10.82 -1.50
N TYR A 19 0.96 -10.03 -2.38
CA TYR A 19 1.46 -8.70 -2.00
C TYR A 19 0.33 -7.72 -1.71
N VAL A 20 -0.68 -7.66 -2.59
CA VAL A 20 -1.84 -6.79 -2.36
C VAL A 20 -2.57 -7.24 -1.09
N GLU A 21 -2.74 -8.55 -0.90
CA GLU A 21 -3.31 -9.10 0.34
C GLU A 21 -2.50 -8.75 1.59
N GLN A 22 -1.16 -8.78 1.51
CA GLN A 22 -0.28 -8.42 2.63
C GLN A 22 -0.44 -6.93 3.00
N VAL A 23 -0.50 -6.04 2.01
CA VAL A 23 -0.73 -4.61 2.24
C VAL A 23 -2.13 -4.37 2.83
N VAL A 24 -3.16 -5.07 2.34
CA VAL A 24 -4.51 -5.02 2.91
C VAL A 24 -4.52 -5.52 4.36
N LYS A 25 -3.87 -6.65 4.65
CA LYS A 25 -3.75 -7.18 6.01
C LYS A 25 -3.06 -6.19 6.93
N ALA A 26 -1.98 -5.55 6.47
CA ALA A 26 -1.30 -4.50 7.23
C ALA A 26 -2.25 -3.34 7.56
N PHE A 27 -2.99 -2.81 6.58
CA PHE A 27 -3.99 -1.77 6.84
C PHE A 27 -5.08 -2.24 7.81
N LYS A 28 -5.57 -3.46 7.70
CA LYS A 28 -6.57 -4.03 8.62
C LYS A 28 -6.05 -4.18 10.06
N ILE A 29 -4.76 -4.42 10.26
CA ILE A 29 -4.15 -4.49 11.59
C ILE A 29 -4.10 -3.11 12.25
N PHE A 30 -3.72 -2.06 11.51
CA PHE A 30 -3.51 -0.73 12.08
C PHE A 30 -4.77 0.11 12.19
N THR A 31 -5.74 -0.06 11.30
CA THR A 31 -6.91 0.83 11.20
C THR A 31 -7.86 0.78 12.41
N PRO A 32 -8.07 -0.37 13.10
CA PRO A 32 -8.94 -0.41 14.28
C PRO A 32 -8.36 0.27 15.54
N ASP A 33 -7.05 0.54 15.59
CA ASP A 33 -6.42 1.17 16.75
C ASP A 33 -6.57 2.70 16.68
N ASP A 34 -7.42 3.25 17.54
CA ASP A 34 -7.67 4.70 17.64
C ASP A 34 -6.42 5.53 18.02
N LYS A 35 -5.35 4.89 18.49
CA LYS A 35 -4.05 5.54 18.75
C LYS A 35 -3.27 5.78 17.47
N VAL A 36 -3.55 5.06 16.40
CA VAL A 36 -2.92 5.29 15.10
C VAL A 36 -3.53 6.56 14.49
N LYS A 37 -2.69 7.59 14.30
CA LYS A 37 -3.11 8.88 13.72
C LYS A 37 -2.61 9.12 12.30
N ALA A 38 -1.58 8.39 11.88
CA ALA A 38 -1.08 8.37 10.50
C ALA A 38 -0.34 7.04 10.27
N ILE A 39 -0.26 6.61 9.01
CA ILE A 39 0.50 5.42 8.61
C ILE A 39 1.64 5.85 7.69
N LEU A 40 2.87 5.45 8.01
CA LEU A 40 4.02 5.62 7.13
C LEU A 40 4.36 4.29 6.45
N VAL A 41 4.20 4.25 5.13
CA VAL A 41 4.57 3.14 4.26
C VAL A 41 5.93 3.46 3.63
N ASN A 42 6.98 2.79 4.10
CA ASN A 42 8.33 2.92 3.56
C ASN A 42 8.69 1.65 2.80
N ILE A 43 8.83 1.74 1.47
CA ILE A 43 9.11 0.58 0.62
C ILE A 43 10.34 0.80 -0.23
N PHE A 44 11.25 -0.18 -0.16
CA PHE A 44 12.37 -0.33 -1.07
C PHE A 44 11.99 -1.32 -2.17
N GLY A 45 11.97 -0.86 -3.42
CA GLY A 45 11.55 -1.66 -4.57
C GLY A 45 12.48 -2.83 -4.86
N GLY A 46 13.79 -2.68 -4.62
CA GLY A 46 14.76 -3.74 -4.89
C GLY A 46 14.64 -4.26 -6.34
N ILE A 47 14.30 -5.54 -6.49
CA ILE A 47 14.07 -6.18 -7.81
C ILE A 47 12.79 -5.65 -8.49
N MET A 48 11.84 -5.13 -7.73
CA MET A 48 10.60 -4.58 -8.24
C MET A 48 10.69 -3.10 -8.57
N LYS A 49 9.87 -2.69 -9.55
CA LYS A 49 9.73 -1.30 -9.95
C LYS A 49 8.66 -0.61 -9.09
N CYS A 50 8.97 0.62 -8.65
CA CYS A 50 8.12 1.42 -7.77
C CYS A 50 6.75 1.75 -8.39
N ASP A 51 6.60 1.74 -9.72
CA ASP A 51 5.31 1.92 -10.39
C ASP A 51 4.35 0.73 -10.17
N VAL A 52 4.88 -0.50 -10.09
CA VAL A 52 4.08 -1.69 -9.76
C VAL A 52 3.68 -1.68 -8.29
N ILE A 53 4.62 -1.29 -7.42
CA ILE A 53 4.39 -1.15 -5.96
C ILE A 53 3.30 -0.10 -5.69
N ALA A 54 3.41 1.08 -6.32
CA ALA A 54 2.45 2.16 -6.19
C ALA A 54 1.03 1.70 -6.58
N SER A 55 0.90 1.00 -7.71
CA SER A 55 -0.38 0.42 -8.14
C SER A 55 -0.94 -0.56 -7.12
N GLY A 56 -0.10 -1.42 -6.53
CA GLY A 56 -0.51 -2.36 -5.49
C GLY A 56 -1.00 -1.67 -4.22
N ILE A 57 -0.32 -0.60 -3.77
CA ILE A 57 -0.76 0.21 -2.62
C ILE A 57 -2.12 0.85 -2.89
N ILE A 58 -2.33 1.43 -4.08
CA ILE A 58 -3.62 2.04 -4.45
C ILE A 58 -4.73 0.99 -4.43
N ASN A 59 -4.48 -0.18 -5.01
CA ASN A 59 -5.47 -1.27 -5.05
C ASN A 59 -5.81 -1.75 -3.62
N ALA A 60 -4.81 -1.91 -2.76
CA ALA A 60 -5.04 -2.27 -1.36
C ALA A 60 -5.81 -1.18 -0.61
N ALA A 61 -5.40 0.09 -0.77
CA ALA A 61 -6.06 1.23 -0.14
C ALA A 61 -7.53 1.35 -0.59
N LYS A 62 -7.82 1.14 -1.88
CA LYS A 62 -9.21 1.12 -2.40
C LYS A 62 -10.04 0.01 -1.77
N GLN A 63 -9.48 -1.18 -1.60
CA GLN A 63 -10.16 -2.31 -0.94
C GLN A 63 -10.55 -2.02 0.51
N VAL A 64 -9.78 -1.19 1.21
CA VAL A 64 -10.05 -0.78 2.60
C VAL A 64 -10.68 0.61 2.73
N THR A 65 -11.03 1.28 1.63
CA THR A 65 -11.66 2.61 1.67
C THR A 65 -13.06 2.58 1.08
N VAL A 66 -13.24 1.82 0.00
CA VAL A 66 -14.53 1.69 -0.67
C VAL A 66 -15.26 0.48 -0.09
N LEU A 67 -16.47 0.69 0.45
CA LEU A 67 -17.43 -0.38 0.67
C LEU A 67 -17.71 -1.01 -0.70
N TRP A 68 -17.11 -2.17 -0.98
CA TRP A 68 -17.40 -2.91 -2.20
C TRP A 68 -18.87 -3.32 -2.17
N SER A 69 -19.72 -2.63 -2.93
CA SER A 69 -21.14 -3.00 -3.08
C SER A 69 -21.33 -4.32 -3.84
N ASP A 70 -20.32 -4.81 -4.59
CA ASP A 70 -20.56 -5.81 -5.63
C ASP A 70 -19.55 -6.97 -5.74
N PHE A 71 -18.75 -7.29 -4.72
CA PHE A 71 -17.97 -8.53 -4.79
C PHE A 71 -17.83 -9.21 -3.43
N SER A 72 -18.78 -10.09 -3.15
CA SER A 72 -18.78 -11.00 -2.01
C SER A 72 -17.71 -12.08 -2.21
N VAL A 73 -16.45 -11.75 -1.91
CA VAL A 73 -15.38 -12.73 -1.62
C VAL A 73 -14.57 -12.22 -0.42
N TYR A 74 -15.01 -12.68 0.76
CA TYR A 74 -14.21 -13.11 1.92
C TYR A 74 -13.07 -12.19 2.42
N ILE A 75 -13.34 -11.35 3.44
CA ILE A 75 -12.94 -11.51 4.86
C ILE A 75 -13.76 -10.49 5.67
N GLY A 76 -14.58 -10.98 6.60
CA GLY A 76 -15.65 -10.28 7.33
C GLY A 76 -15.27 -9.17 8.32
N ASP A 77 -14.39 -8.25 7.94
CA ASP A 77 -14.20 -6.99 8.67
C ASP A 77 -14.31 -5.81 7.71
N GLN A 78 -15.33 -4.97 7.92
CA GLN A 78 -15.50 -3.68 7.25
C GLN A 78 -14.51 -2.70 7.87
N VAL A 79 -13.36 -2.52 7.22
CA VAL A 79 -12.32 -1.59 7.69
C VAL A 79 -12.27 -0.41 6.74
N THR A 80 -12.50 0.79 7.26
CA THR A 80 -12.37 2.06 6.51
C THR A 80 -11.07 2.74 6.93
N LEU A 81 -10.17 2.98 5.98
CA LEU A 81 -8.96 3.75 6.20
C LEU A 81 -9.29 5.22 6.50
N LYS A 82 -9.24 5.61 7.78
CA LYS A 82 -9.60 6.95 8.26
C LYS A 82 -8.41 7.89 8.46
N VAL A 83 -7.19 7.34 8.46
CA VAL A 83 -5.96 8.07 8.76
C VAL A 83 -5.16 8.36 7.49
N PRO A 84 -4.45 9.50 7.41
CA PRO A 84 -3.58 9.81 6.29
C PRO A 84 -2.46 8.78 6.17
N VAL A 85 -2.13 8.41 4.93
CA VAL A 85 -1.02 7.50 4.63
C VAL A 85 0.08 8.27 3.92
N VAL A 86 1.27 8.27 4.52
CA VAL A 86 2.50 8.79 3.91
C VAL A 86 3.22 7.62 3.25
N VAL A 87 3.63 7.77 1.99
CA VAL A 87 4.31 6.72 1.22
C VAL A 87 5.65 7.23 0.74
N ARG A 88 6.73 6.52 1.10
CA ARG A 88 8.07 6.72 0.56
C ARG A 88 8.46 5.50 -0.27
N LEU A 89 8.83 5.76 -1.52
CA LEU A 89 9.28 4.76 -2.48
C LEU A 89 10.76 5.00 -2.78
N GLU A 90 11.56 3.95 -2.68
CA GLU A 90 12.98 3.95 -3.03
C GLU A 90 13.26 2.83 -4.04
N GLY A 91 14.02 3.08 -5.12
CA GLY A 91 14.38 2.05 -6.11
C GLY A 91 14.21 2.50 -7.57
N THR A 92 13.81 1.57 -8.44
CA THR A 92 13.63 1.85 -9.87
C THR A 92 12.23 2.41 -10.17
N ASN A 93 12.11 3.32 -11.14
CA ASN A 93 10.84 3.99 -11.50
C ASN A 93 10.16 4.77 -10.35
N VAL A 94 10.93 5.32 -9.40
CA VAL A 94 10.39 6.08 -8.26
C VAL A 94 9.49 7.23 -8.71
N ASP A 95 9.94 8.04 -9.68
CA ASP A 95 9.16 9.19 -10.17
C ASP A 95 7.81 8.77 -10.75
N LYS A 96 7.79 7.67 -11.51
CA LYS A 96 6.56 7.10 -12.05
C LYS A 96 5.67 6.55 -10.94
N GLY A 97 6.24 5.89 -9.93
CA GLY A 97 5.50 5.45 -8.76
C GLY A 97 4.86 6.60 -7.98
N LYS A 98 5.62 7.68 -7.72
CA LYS A 98 5.12 8.90 -7.08
C LYS A 98 3.98 9.54 -7.89
N ARG A 99 4.11 9.58 -9.22
CA ARG A 99 3.06 10.08 -10.12
C ARG A 99 1.79 9.26 -10.02
N ILE A 100 1.89 7.93 -10.07
CA ILE A 100 0.75 7.00 -9.90
C ILE A 100 0.04 7.23 -8.56
N LEU A 101 0.79 7.42 -7.47
CA LEU A 101 0.22 7.71 -6.15
C LEU A 101 -0.52 9.06 -6.13
N LYS A 102 0.06 10.11 -6.72
CA LYS A 102 -0.55 11.45 -6.80
C LYS A 102 -1.82 11.47 -7.66
N GLU A 103 -1.83 10.74 -8.77
CA GLU A 103 -2.96 10.68 -9.70
C GLU A 103 -4.09 9.75 -9.20
N SER A 104 -3.89 9.01 -8.10
CA SER A 104 -4.86 8.05 -7.58
C SER A 104 -6.19 8.66 -7.09
N GLY A 105 -6.22 9.98 -6.83
CA GLY A 105 -7.35 10.66 -6.20
C GLY A 105 -7.57 10.30 -4.72
N MET A 106 -6.66 9.52 -4.12
CA MET A 106 -6.72 9.12 -2.73
C MET A 106 -5.89 10.08 -1.85
N THR A 107 -6.20 10.12 -0.55
CA THR A 107 -5.46 10.90 0.46
C THR A 107 -4.10 10.25 0.81
N LEU A 108 -3.27 10.00 -0.21
CA LEU A 108 -1.92 9.47 -0.10
C LEU A 108 -0.91 10.61 -0.22
N ILE A 109 -0.05 10.75 0.79
CA ILE A 109 1.00 11.77 0.83
C ILE A 109 2.29 11.11 0.35
N THR A 110 2.89 11.61 -0.73
CA THR A 110 4.19 11.09 -1.21
C THR A 110 5.35 11.80 -0.50
N ALA A 111 6.37 11.03 -0.15
CA ALA A 111 7.61 11.53 0.45
C ALA A 111 8.83 11.22 -0.42
N ASP A 112 9.83 12.10 -0.37
CA ASP A 112 11.02 12.02 -1.22
C ASP A 112 12.13 11.19 -0.59
N ASP A 113 12.35 11.35 0.71
CA ASP A 113 13.31 10.61 1.51
C ASP A 113 12.71 10.25 2.88
N LEU A 114 13.52 9.63 3.74
CA LEU A 114 13.06 9.19 5.06
C LEU A 114 12.79 10.35 6.03
N ASP A 115 13.57 11.43 5.94
CA ASP A 115 13.42 12.60 6.82
C ASP A 115 12.15 13.38 6.46
N ASP A 116 11.90 13.57 5.16
CA ASP A 116 10.68 14.15 4.63
C ASP A 116 9.45 13.28 4.97
N ALA A 117 9.57 11.96 4.83
CA ALA A 117 8.54 11.02 5.24
C ALA A 117 8.18 11.15 6.72
N ALA A 118 9.18 11.20 7.61
CA ALA A 118 8.98 11.37 9.04
C ALA A 118 8.29 12.70 9.36
N LYS A 119 8.77 13.82 8.79
CA LYS A 119 8.17 15.16 8.98
C LYS A 119 6.72 15.19 8.52
N LYS A 120 6.42 14.63 7.34
CA LYS A 120 5.06 14.53 6.80
C LYS A 120 4.17 13.65 7.67
N ALA A 121 4.66 12.52 8.17
CA ALA A 121 3.91 11.61 9.02
C ALA A 121 3.54 12.28 10.36
N VAL A 122 4.49 12.97 11.00
CA VAL A 122 4.23 13.72 12.25
C VAL A 122 3.20 14.82 12.02
N LYS A 123 3.35 15.59 10.93
CA LYS A 123 2.39 16.64 10.57
C LYS A 123 1.00 16.07 10.29
N ALA A 124 0.92 14.91 9.64
CA ALA A 124 -0.32 14.24 9.30
C ALA A 124 -1.00 13.63 10.54
N ALA A 125 -0.22 13.12 11.50
CA ALA A 125 -0.70 12.58 12.77
C ALA A 125 -1.22 13.64 13.76
N SER A 126 -0.89 14.91 13.53
CA SER A 126 -1.29 16.04 14.38
C SER A 126 -2.59 16.72 13.92
N LYS A 127 -3.24 16.18 12.88
CA LYS A 127 -4.57 16.60 12.41
C LYS A 127 -5.65 15.74 13.04
#